data_AF-A0A916TSC3-F1
#
_entry.id   AF-A0A916TSC3-F1
#
_cell.length_a   1.000
_cell.length_b   1.000
_cell.length_c   1.000
_cell.angle_alpha   90.00
_cell.angle_beta   90.00
_cell.angle_gamma   90.00
#
_symmetry.space_group_name_H-M   'P 1'
#
loop_
_entity.id
_entity.type
_entity.pdbx_description
1 polymer ?
#
loop_
_entity_poly.entity_id
_entity_poly.type
_entity_poly.pdbx_seq_one_letter_code
_entity_poly.pdbx_strand_id
1 'polypeptide(L)'
;MAENTTAPIYGRALAGFAVSALANAAGGRGVLDPGLIRYSGTRTAAGPAVTADCDEGSLEAVWAAMEGMQPGAVLCIRGPGTSAYMGDMLASDLARRGVLAVIVDGYIRDRAALSQMELTFLARGLYPMAHRRAGPGRPSVPIEIGGVRISPGDWVAVDDDGVIVIAPQDVETVLNKAHENEAIEAGIRARMAAGAGVAEAARAELAARAAAQGMICNVDLLQRERMEAMNETMSWAVVRPEGPTVRKVESLPPVEGLNELAHVKSSSANAVRFHMQAVAEPVSGQGKRAIVGTPMPGWSPFEIYCNEGGPIGGDDDAPSPLGYLTSGIAFCLLTHITMALSHSKLAVERVKVEVRGRFFGQIEPPAGGAEGFDTCIIIDSPEPADRIRVFVTGVQDACIALQSIRQPTQVHSRILHNGEDL
;
A
#
# COMPACT_ATOMS: atom_id res chain seq x y z
N MET A 1 10.69 0.05 -26.93
CA MET A 1 9.69 -0.85 -26.33
C MET A 1 10.39 -1.51 -25.15
N ALA A 2 10.06 -1.10 -23.93
CA ALA A 2 10.65 -1.69 -22.74
C ALA A 2 10.12 -3.12 -22.62
N GLU A 3 11.00 -4.12 -22.54
CA GLU A 3 10.61 -5.48 -22.16
C GLU A 3 9.92 -5.42 -20.79
N ASN A 4 8.65 -5.83 -20.75
CA ASN A 4 7.84 -5.86 -19.55
C ASN A 4 8.33 -6.99 -18.61
N THR A 5 9.43 -6.71 -17.90
CA THR A 5 10.15 -7.64 -17.01
C THR A 5 9.37 -8.01 -15.75
N THR A 6 8.25 -7.33 -15.45
CA THR A 6 7.39 -7.59 -14.27
C THR A 6 6.26 -8.58 -14.54
N ALA A 7 5.85 -8.79 -15.79
CA ALA A 7 4.76 -9.71 -16.14
C ALA A 7 4.99 -11.18 -15.70
N PRO A 8 6.21 -11.75 -15.82
CA PRO A 8 6.45 -13.12 -15.33
C PRO A 8 6.31 -13.26 -13.81
N ILE A 9 6.51 -12.17 -13.06
CA ILE A 9 6.50 -12.16 -11.59
C ILE A 9 5.06 -12.18 -11.09
N TYR A 10 4.22 -11.25 -11.54
CA TYR A 10 2.82 -11.20 -11.11
C TYR A 10 2.02 -12.43 -11.54
N GLY A 11 2.26 -12.96 -12.74
CA GLY A 11 1.59 -14.18 -13.20
C GLY A 11 1.89 -15.38 -12.29
N ARG A 12 3.15 -15.56 -11.89
CA ARG A 12 3.52 -16.63 -10.94
C ARG A 12 2.96 -16.40 -9.53
N ALA A 13 2.99 -15.15 -9.05
CA ALA A 13 2.47 -14.82 -7.73
C ALA A 13 0.96 -15.08 -7.64
N LEU A 14 0.18 -14.61 -8.62
CA LEU A 14 -1.26 -14.83 -8.69
C LEU A 14 -1.60 -16.31 -8.84
N ALA A 15 -0.84 -17.06 -9.66
CA ALA A 15 -1.04 -18.50 -9.81
C ALA A 15 -0.70 -19.31 -8.55
N GLY A 16 -0.02 -18.71 -7.56
CA GLY A 16 0.25 -19.30 -6.26
C GLY A 16 -0.96 -19.39 -5.33
N PHE A 17 -2.05 -18.66 -5.65
CA PHE A 17 -3.27 -18.62 -4.85
C PHE A 17 -4.44 -19.30 -5.56
N ALA A 18 -5.35 -19.89 -4.79
CA ALA A 18 -6.66 -20.27 -5.31
C ALA A 18 -7.46 -19.02 -5.74
N VAL A 19 -8.27 -19.13 -6.78
CA VAL A 19 -9.13 -18.04 -7.26
C VAL A 19 -10.11 -17.61 -6.18
N SER A 20 -10.59 -18.52 -5.34
CA SER A 20 -11.43 -18.19 -4.18
C SER A 20 -10.71 -17.31 -3.15
N ALA A 21 -9.40 -17.50 -2.94
CA ALA A 21 -8.59 -16.65 -2.08
C ALA A 21 -8.40 -15.25 -2.70
N LEU A 22 -8.12 -15.18 -4.01
CA LEU A 22 -8.01 -13.92 -4.75
C LEU A 22 -9.35 -13.16 -4.79
N ALA A 23 -10.47 -13.86 -4.93
CA ALA A 23 -11.81 -13.29 -4.90
C ALA A 23 -12.12 -12.66 -3.55
N ASN A 24 -11.83 -13.35 -2.46
CA ASN A 24 -11.99 -12.80 -1.11
C ASN A 24 -11.10 -11.56 -0.91
N ALA A 25 -9.84 -11.61 -1.38
CA ALA A 25 -8.91 -10.49 -1.32
C ALA A 25 -9.39 -9.26 -2.13
N ALA A 26 -10.02 -9.48 -3.29
CA ALA A 26 -10.58 -8.42 -4.12
C ALA A 26 -11.95 -7.88 -3.62
N GLY A 27 -12.52 -8.48 -2.57
CA GLY A 27 -13.86 -8.17 -2.07
C GLY A 27 -14.98 -8.66 -3.01
N GLY A 28 -14.76 -9.77 -3.70
CA GLY A 28 -15.68 -10.38 -4.67
C GLY A 28 -15.73 -9.69 -6.04
N ARG A 29 -14.96 -8.62 -6.24
CA ARG A 29 -14.89 -7.92 -7.53
C ARG A 29 -14.08 -8.73 -8.54
N GLY A 30 -14.49 -8.65 -9.81
CA GLY A 30 -13.77 -9.26 -10.93
C GLY A 30 -13.99 -10.76 -11.10
N VAL A 31 -14.80 -11.40 -10.26
CA VAL A 31 -15.17 -12.82 -10.42
C VAL A 31 -16.19 -12.94 -11.54
N LEU A 32 -15.92 -13.83 -12.50
CA LEU A 32 -16.79 -14.06 -13.65
C LEU A 32 -17.99 -14.93 -13.28
N ASP A 33 -19.04 -14.85 -14.09
CA ASP A 33 -20.25 -15.65 -13.95
C ASP A 33 -19.97 -17.17 -13.77
N PRO A 34 -20.68 -17.85 -12.82
CA PRO A 34 -20.43 -19.25 -12.48
C PRO A 34 -20.78 -20.25 -13.60
N GLY A 35 -21.43 -19.82 -14.68
CA GLY A 35 -21.74 -20.65 -15.84
C GLY A 35 -20.54 -20.93 -16.76
N LEU A 36 -19.33 -20.48 -16.44
CA LEU A 36 -18.10 -20.87 -17.13
C LEU A 36 -17.56 -22.17 -16.51
N ILE A 37 -17.53 -23.23 -17.31
CA ILE A 37 -17.16 -24.58 -16.88
C ILE A 37 -15.76 -24.91 -17.41
N ARG A 38 -14.90 -25.47 -16.55
CA ARG A 38 -13.58 -25.99 -16.93
C ARG A 38 -13.69 -27.31 -17.68
N TYR A 39 -13.02 -27.41 -18.82
CA TYR A 39 -13.02 -28.59 -19.69
C TYR A 39 -11.67 -29.31 -19.77
N SER A 40 -10.59 -28.67 -19.31
CA SER A 40 -9.21 -29.18 -19.41
C SER A 40 -8.24 -28.35 -18.57
N GLY A 41 -6.98 -28.81 -18.50
CA GLY A 41 -5.97 -28.31 -17.57
C GLY A 41 -6.32 -28.70 -16.13
N THR A 42 -5.31 -28.84 -15.29
CA THR A 42 -5.49 -29.14 -13.85
C THR A 42 -4.78 -28.14 -12.94
N ARG A 43 -4.08 -27.17 -13.52
CA ARG A 43 -3.28 -26.20 -12.77
C ARG A 43 -4.04 -24.89 -12.64
N THR A 44 -3.87 -24.25 -11.49
CA THR A 44 -4.12 -22.80 -11.39
C THR A 44 -3.17 -22.09 -12.34
N ALA A 45 -3.69 -21.13 -13.08
CA ALA A 45 -2.89 -20.35 -14.01
C ALA A 45 -3.28 -18.87 -13.92
N ALA A 46 -2.30 -17.99 -14.10
CA ALA A 46 -2.55 -16.57 -14.17
C ALA A 46 -1.63 -15.87 -15.16
N GLY A 47 -2.19 -14.91 -15.91
CA GLY A 47 -1.48 -14.20 -16.96
C GLY A 47 -2.23 -12.98 -17.47
N PRO A 48 -1.58 -12.13 -18.29
CA PRO A 48 -2.22 -10.97 -18.88
C PRO A 48 -3.27 -11.38 -19.91
N ALA A 49 -4.41 -10.70 -19.90
CA ALA A 49 -5.52 -10.89 -20.82
C ALA A 49 -5.15 -10.46 -22.23
N VAL A 50 -5.39 -11.32 -23.19
CA VAL A 50 -5.53 -10.98 -24.60
C VAL A 50 -6.98 -11.19 -24.97
N THR A 51 -7.65 -10.16 -25.46
CA THR A 51 -9.10 -10.19 -25.67
C THR A 51 -9.47 -10.34 -27.14
N ALA A 52 -10.57 -11.05 -27.40
CA ALA A 52 -11.16 -11.17 -28.72
C ALA A 52 -12.68 -11.00 -28.62
N ASP A 53 -13.18 -9.89 -29.18
CA ASP A 53 -14.61 -9.66 -29.32
C ASP A 53 -15.09 -10.18 -30.67
N CYS A 54 -15.81 -11.29 -30.65
CA CYS A 54 -16.32 -11.91 -31.87
C CYS A 54 -17.75 -11.45 -32.14
N ASP A 55 -18.05 -11.25 -33.42
CA ASP A 55 -19.43 -11.20 -33.90
C ASP A 55 -19.95 -12.65 -34.10
N GLU A 56 -21.26 -12.83 -34.14
CA GLU A 56 -21.86 -14.15 -34.39
C GLU A 56 -21.45 -14.67 -35.77
N GLY A 57 -20.91 -15.88 -35.86
CA GLY A 57 -20.48 -16.47 -37.13
C GLY A 57 -18.99 -16.30 -37.48
N SER A 58 -18.24 -15.48 -36.73
CA SER A 58 -16.87 -15.06 -37.08
C SER A 58 -15.82 -15.50 -36.07
N LEU A 59 -14.72 -16.07 -36.56
CA LEU A 59 -13.49 -16.32 -35.78
C LEU A 59 -12.40 -15.26 -35.99
N GLU A 60 -12.60 -14.25 -36.84
CA GLU A 60 -11.49 -13.36 -37.26
C GLU A 60 -10.83 -12.65 -36.08
N ALA A 61 -11.60 -12.23 -35.08
CA ALA A 61 -11.06 -11.61 -33.87
C ALA A 61 -10.12 -12.55 -33.08
N VAL A 62 -10.43 -13.86 -33.03
CA VAL A 62 -9.58 -14.86 -32.36
C VAL A 62 -8.26 -15.00 -33.10
N TRP A 63 -8.31 -15.16 -34.42
CA TRP A 63 -7.11 -15.26 -35.25
C TRP A 63 -6.24 -14.01 -35.12
N ALA A 64 -6.84 -12.82 -35.22
CA ALA A 64 -6.11 -11.57 -35.10
C ALA A 64 -5.56 -11.34 -33.68
N ALA A 65 -6.26 -11.75 -32.62
CA ALA A 65 -5.78 -11.64 -31.25
C ALA A 65 -4.57 -12.57 -30.97
N MET A 66 -4.45 -13.68 -31.71
CA MET A 66 -3.28 -14.57 -31.64
C MET A 66 -2.03 -13.94 -32.27
N GLU A 67 -2.17 -12.93 -33.13
CA GLU A 67 -1.06 -12.18 -33.70
C GLU A 67 -0.44 -11.28 -32.62
N GLY A 68 0.84 -11.52 -32.29
CA GLY A 68 1.54 -10.76 -31.24
C GLY A 68 1.34 -11.26 -29.81
N MET A 69 0.57 -12.33 -29.61
CA MET A 69 0.38 -12.98 -28.31
C MET A 69 1.71 -13.50 -27.75
N GLN A 70 1.98 -13.18 -26.48
CA GLN A 70 3.20 -13.58 -25.78
C GLN A 70 2.97 -14.87 -24.96
N PRO A 71 4.01 -15.70 -24.75
CA PRO A 71 3.95 -16.81 -23.80
C PRO A 71 3.52 -16.32 -22.40
N GLY A 72 2.71 -17.11 -21.70
CA GLY A 72 2.17 -16.73 -20.40
C GLY A 72 0.83 -15.98 -20.44
N ALA A 73 0.30 -15.64 -21.61
CA ALA A 73 -0.98 -14.93 -21.74
C ALA A 73 -2.20 -15.82 -21.46
N VAL A 74 -3.33 -15.17 -21.18
CA VAL A 74 -4.67 -15.79 -21.10
C VAL A 74 -5.55 -15.19 -22.19
N LEU A 75 -6.12 -16.03 -23.06
CA LEU A 75 -7.00 -15.59 -24.14
C LEU A 75 -8.45 -15.53 -23.65
N CYS A 76 -9.07 -14.36 -23.70
CA CYS A 76 -10.46 -14.12 -23.30
C CYS A 76 -11.31 -13.80 -24.54
N ILE A 77 -12.33 -14.63 -24.80
CA ILE A 77 -13.16 -14.56 -26.00
C ILE A 77 -14.60 -14.26 -25.59
N ARG A 78 -15.16 -13.17 -26.12
CA ARG A 78 -16.62 -12.95 -26.10
C ARG A 78 -17.20 -13.56 -27.38
N GLY A 79 -18.01 -14.62 -27.25
CA GLY A 79 -18.49 -15.42 -28.37
C GLY A 79 -20.02 -15.56 -28.38
N PRO A 80 -20.76 -14.64 -29.01
CA PRO A 80 -22.22 -14.68 -29.03
C PRO A 80 -22.79 -15.86 -29.85
N GLY A 81 -24.08 -16.15 -29.63
CA GLY A 81 -24.80 -17.19 -30.37
C GLY A 81 -24.43 -18.60 -29.92
N THR A 82 -24.68 -19.58 -30.80
CA THR A 82 -24.65 -21.01 -30.42
C THR A 82 -23.53 -21.83 -31.03
N SER A 83 -22.57 -21.25 -31.77
CA SER A 83 -21.46 -22.04 -32.34
C SER A 83 -20.14 -21.92 -31.56
N ALA A 84 -19.24 -22.87 -31.81
CA ALA A 84 -17.98 -22.98 -31.09
C ALA A 84 -16.91 -22.01 -31.59
N TYR A 85 -16.28 -21.33 -30.64
CA TYR A 85 -15.20 -20.35 -30.86
C TYR A 85 -13.78 -20.92 -30.64
N MET A 86 -13.69 -22.16 -30.14
CA MET A 86 -12.42 -22.86 -29.92
C MET A 86 -12.57 -24.34 -30.23
N GLY A 87 -11.52 -24.91 -30.84
CA GLY A 87 -11.40 -26.33 -31.19
C GLY A 87 -9.94 -26.75 -31.22
N ASP A 88 -9.68 -28.02 -31.51
CA ASP A 88 -8.38 -28.67 -31.35
C ASP A 88 -7.21 -27.99 -32.11
N MET A 89 -7.43 -27.53 -33.33
CA MET A 89 -6.39 -26.91 -34.16
C MET A 89 -5.90 -25.58 -33.57
N LEU A 90 -6.83 -24.69 -33.19
CA LEU A 90 -6.49 -23.41 -32.56
C LEU A 90 -5.86 -23.64 -31.19
N ALA A 91 -6.44 -24.55 -30.41
CA ALA A 91 -5.93 -24.95 -29.11
C ALA A 91 -4.48 -25.47 -29.18
N SER A 92 -4.16 -26.28 -30.19
CA SER A 92 -2.81 -26.82 -30.40
C SER A 92 -1.79 -25.71 -30.71
N ASP A 93 -2.16 -24.71 -31.51
CA ASP A 93 -1.26 -23.58 -31.78
C ASP A 93 -1.08 -22.68 -30.56
N LEU A 94 -2.14 -22.45 -29.77
CA LEU A 94 -2.07 -21.71 -28.50
C LEU A 94 -1.18 -22.42 -27.47
N ALA A 95 -1.32 -23.73 -27.34
CA ALA A 95 -0.47 -24.53 -26.46
C ALA A 95 1.01 -24.45 -26.88
N ARG A 96 1.30 -24.55 -28.19
CA ARG A 96 2.67 -24.37 -28.74
C ARG A 96 3.24 -22.99 -28.44
N ARG A 97 2.41 -21.95 -28.37
CA ARG A 97 2.81 -20.57 -28.04
C ARG A 97 3.00 -20.33 -26.53
N GLY A 98 2.70 -21.30 -25.68
CA GLY A 98 2.82 -21.16 -24.22
C GLY A 98 1.71 -20.32 -23.60
N VAL A 99 0.53 -20.28 -24.21
CA VAL A 99 -0.69 -19.71 -23.59
C VAL A 99 -1.07 -20.56 -22.39
N LEU A 100 -1.54 -19.92 -21.32
CA LEU A 100 -1.84 -20.61 -20.07
C LEU A 100 -3.30 -21.06 -19.98
N ALA A 101 -4.21 -20.23 -20.47
CA ALA A 101 -5.63 -20.52 -20.44
C ALA A 101 -6.39 -19.81 -21.58
N VAL A 102 -7.57 -20.35 -21.89
CA VAL A 102 -8.55 -19.76 -22.81
C VAL A 102 -9.91 -19.75 -22.12
N ILE A 103 -10.49 -18.56 -22.00
CA ILE A 103 -11.80 -18.30 -21.41
C ILE A 103 -12.76 -17.89 -22.52
N VAL A 104 -13.86 -18.61 -22.69
CA VAL A 104 -14.82 -18.39 -23.78
C VAL A 104 -16.20 -18.13 -23.20
N ASP A 105 -16.69 -16.89 -23.32
CA ASP A 105 -18.11 -16.59 -23.10
C ASP A 105 -18.92 -17.05 -24.32
N GLY A 106 -19.04 -18.37 -24.46
CA GLY A 106 -19.59 -19.07 -25.61
C GLY A 106 -19.24 -20.56 -25.57
N TYR A 107 -19.35 -21.23 -26.71
CA TYR A 107 -19.15 -22.68 -26.80
C TYR A 107 -17.76 -23.05 -27.32
N ILE A 108 -17.31 -24.26 -27.00
CA ILE A 108 -16.10 -24.89 -27.56
C ILE A 108 -16.44 -26.27 -28.12
N ARG A 109 -15.50 -26.88 -28.86
CA ARG A 109 -15.65 -28.23 -29.42
C ARG A 109 -14.39 -29.08 -29.24
N ASP A 110 -14.42 -30.30 -29.74
CA ASP A 110 -13.28 -31.23 -29.75
C ASP A 110 -12.78 -31.63 -28.34
N ARG A 111 -13.71 -31.75 -27.38
CA ARG A 111 -13.43 -32.05 -25.95
C ARG A 111 -12.41 -33.17 -25.73
N ALA A 112 -12.49 -34.25 -26.51
CA ALA A 112 -11.59 -35.39 -26.34
C ALA A 112 -10.13 -35.04 -26.62
N ALA A 113 -9.86 -34.13 -27.57
CA ALA A 113 -8.52 -33.64 -27.86
C ALA A 113 -8.10 -32.56 -26.83
N LEU A 114 -9.00 -31.62 -26.52
CA LEU A 114 -8.73 -30.54 -25.56
C LEU A 114 -8.40 -31.07 -24.15
N SER A 115 -9.05 -32.16 -23.70
CA SER A 115 -8.81 -32.73 -22.37
C SER A 115 -7.44 -33.36 -22.20
N GLN A 116 -6.71 -33.62 -23.28
CA GLN A 116 -5.33 -34.14 -23.25
C GLN A 116 -4.28 -33.01 -23.20
N MET A 117 -4.70 -31.75 -23.29
CA MET A 117 -3.80 -30.59 -23.27
C MET A 117 -3.60 -30.08 -21.83
N GLU A 118 -2.40 -29.56 -21.53
CA GLU A 118 -2.15 -28.83 -20.28
C GLU A 118 -2.78 -27.43 -20.28
N LEU A 119 -3.10 -26.90 -21.48
CA LEU A 119 -3.79 -25.62 -21.67
C LEU A 119 -5.19 -25.67 -21.02
N THR A 120 -5.48 -24.72 -20.14
CA THR A 120 -6.75 -24.66 -19.43
C THR A 120 -7.85 -24.03 -20.29
N PHE A 121 -8.97 -24.72 -20.47
CA PHE A 121 -10.14 -24.21 -21.22
C PHE A 121 -11.35 -24.04 -20.30
N LEU A 122 -11.92 -22.83 -20.25
CA LEU A 122 -13.22 -22.57 -19.61
C LEU A 122 -14.21 -22.01 -20.64
N ALA A 123 -15.43 -22.54 -20.65
CA ALA A 123 -16.46 -22.14 -21.60
C ALA A 123 -17.88 -22.34 -21.05
N ARG A 124 -18.88 -21.74 -21.70
CA ARG A 124 -20.30 -21.93 -21.34
C ARG A 124 -20.82 -23.33 -21.63
N GLY A 125 -20.20 -24.03 -22.57
CA GLY A 125 -20.73 -25.28 -23.07
C GLY A 125 -19.90 -25.90 -24.18
N LEU A 126 -20.38 -27.06 -24.64
CA LEU A 126 -19.88 -27.74 -25.82
C LEU A 126 -20.88 -27.61 -26.95
N TYR A 127 -20.41 -27.34 -28.17
CA TYR A 127 -21.25 -27.41 -29.36
C TYR A 127 -20.42 -27.81 -30.59
N PRO A 128 -20.87 -28.77 -31.42
CA PRO A 128 -20.02 -29.32 -32.48
C PRO A 128 -19.83 -28.40 -33.70
N MET A 129 -20.74 -27.44 -33.92
CA MET A 129 -20.67 -26.54 -35.07
C MET A 129 -19.59 -25.48 -34.84
N ALA A 130 -18.68 -25.31 -35.81
CA ALA A 130 -17.70 -24.22 -35.79
C ALA A 130 -18.18 -23.01 -36.58
N HIS A 131 -17.68 -21.84 -36.18
CA HIS A 131 -17.80 -20.60 -36.93
C HIS A 131 -16.84 -20.56 -38.12
N ARG A 132 -17.11 -19.67 -39.09
CA ARG A 132 -16.23 -19.46 -40.24
C ARG A 132 -15.20 -18.40 -39.90
N ARG A 133 -14.05 -18.44 -40.57
CA ARG A 133 -13.14 -17.29 -40.61
C ARG A 133 -13.68 -16.27 -41.61
N ALA A 134 -14.70 -15.51 -41.20
CA ALA A 134 -15.38 -14.56 -42.08
C ALA A 134 -16.09 -13.47 -41.27
N GLY A 135 -15.97 -12.21 -41.72
CA GLY A 135 -16.65 -11.06 -41.14
C GLY A 135 -15.76 -10.23 -40.21
N PRO A 136 -16.21 -9.02 -39.83
CA PRO A 136 -15.48 -8.18 -38.90
C PRO A 136 -15.41 -8.82 -37.51
N GLY A 137 -14.36 -8.49 -36.78
CA GLY A 137 -14.14 -8.88 -35.39
C GLY A 137 -13.23 -7.83 -34.75
N ARG A 138 -13.29 -7.69 -33.42
CA ARG A 138 -12.50 -6.68 -32.72
C ARG A 138 -11.48 -7.38 -31.81
N PRO A 139 -10.23 -7.62 -32.27
CA PRO A 139 -9.17 -8.14 -31.43
C PRO A 139 -8.65 -7.03 -30.49
N SER A 140 -8.15 -7.43 -29.32
CA SER A 140 -7.48 -6.53 -28.37
C SER A 140 -8.30 -5.29 -27.98
N VAL A 141 -9.62 -5.44 -27.81
CA VAL A 141 -10.52 -4.41 -27.26
C VAL A 141 -11.08 -4.83 -25.92
N PRO A 142 -11.51 -3.89 -25.05
CA PRO A 142 -12.24 -4.26 -23.85
C PRO A 142 -13.52 -5.04 -24.18
N ILE A 143 -13.73 -6.16 -23.50
CA ILE A 143 -14.90 -7.04 -23.64
C ILE A 143 -15.60 -7.23 -22.31
N GLU A 144 -16.81 -7.77 -22.34
CA GLU A 144 -17.52 -8.23 -21.16
C GLU A 144 -17.67 -9.75 -21.24
N ILE A 145 -17.23 -10.45 -20.20
CA ILE A 145 -17.41 -11.89 -20.02
C ILE A 145 -18.06 -12.09 -18.65
N GLY A 146 -19.19 -12.78 -18.61
CA GLY A 146 -19.83 -13.13 -17.35
C GLY A 146 -20.07 -11.94 -16.41
N GLY A 147 -20.48 -10.79 -16.96
CA GLY A 147 -20.78 -9.57 -16.21
C GLY A 147 -19.56 -8.76 -15.76
N VAL A 148 -18.35 -9.17 -16.12
CA VAL A 148 -17.10 -8.48 -15.79
C VAL A 148 -16.45 -7.93 -17.05
N ARG A 149 -16.09 -6.65 -17.01
CA ARG A 149 -15.31 -6.01 -18.06
C ARG A 149 -13.85 -6.44 -17.98
N ILE A 150 -13.29 -6.89 -19.10
CA ILE A 150 -11.90 -7.32 -19.25
C ILE A 150 -11.24 -6.47 -20.34
N SER A 151 -10.18 -5.77 -20.00
CA SER A 151 -9.35 -5.02 -20.92
C SER A 151 -8.08 -5.81 -21.29
N PRO A 152 -7.49 -5.61 -22.48
CA PRO A 152 -6.19 -6.17 -22.80
C PRO A 152 -5.15 -5.77 -21.75
N GLY A 153 -4.40 -6.75 -21.23
CA GLY A 153 -3.40 -6.54 -20.18
C GLY A 153 -3.91 -6.65 -18.75
N ASP A 154 -5.22 -6.73 -18.51
CA ASP A 154 -5.76 -7.09 -17.18
C ASP A 154 -5.25 -8.48 -16.77
N TRP A 155 -5.07 -8.69 -15.48
CA TRP A 155 -4.61 -9.98 -14.97
C TRP A 155 -5.77 -10.94 -14.80
N VAL A 156 -5.67 -12.11 -15.42
CA VAL A 156 -6.68 -13.16 -15.32
C VAL A 156 -6.08 -14.33 -14.58
N ALA A 157 -6.69 -14.74 -13.49
CA ALA A 157 -6.36 -15.97 -12.78
C ALA A 157 -7.52 -16.96 -12.88
N VAL A 158 -7.20 -18.24 -13.05
CA VAL A 158 -8.15 -19.31 -13.28
C VAL A 158 -7.73 -20.60 -12.58
N ASP A 159 -8.70 -21.29 -12.00
CA ASP A 159 -8.56 -22.62 -11.41
C ASP A 159 -9.85 -23.45 -11.59
N ASP A 160 -10.08 -24.43 -10.70
CA ASP A 160 -11.28 -25.28 -10.71
C ASP A 160 -12.54 -24.57 -10.20
N ASP A 161 -12.40 -23.52 -9.38
CA ASP A 161 -13.52 -22.76 -8.80
C ASP A 161 -14.06 -21.72 -9.80
N GLY A 162 -13.19 -21.17 -10.67
CA GLY A 162 -13.62 -20.26 -11.72
C GLY A 162 -12.53 -19.31 -12.21
N VAL A 163 -12.93 -18.09 -12.55
CA VAL A 163 -12.05 -17.05 -13.11
C VAL A 163 -12.22 -15.74 -12.35
N ILE A 164 -11.11 -15.07 -12.09
CA ILE A 164 -11.08 -13.69 -11.60
C ILE A 164 -10.23 -12.80 -12.51
N VAL A 165 -10.69 -11.56 -12.68
CA VAL A 165 -10.00 -10.50 -13.42
C VAL A 165 -9.60 -9.41 -12.44
N ILE A 166 -8.33 -9.02 -12.50
CA ILE A 166 -7.72 -8.03 -11.61
C ILE A 166 -7.07 -6.96 -12.49
N ALA A 167 -7.46 -5.69 -12.30
CA ALA A 167 -6.86 -4.60 -13.05
C ALA A 167 -5.37 -4.45 -12.67
N PRO A 168 -4.47 -4.02 -13.57
CA PRO A 168 -3.03 -3.94 -13.32
C PRO A 168 -2.66 -3.16 -12.05
N GLN A 169 -3.37 -2.06 -11.78
CA GLN A 169 -3.15 -1.23 -10.59
C GLN A 169 -3.57 -1.89 -9.26
N ASP A 170 -4.41 -2.93 -9.31
CA ASP A 170 -4.96 -3.57 -8.11
C ASP A 170 -4.18 -4.85 -7.72
N VAL A 171 -3.29 -5.34 -8.57
CA VAL A 171 -2.59 -6.64 -8.40
C VAL A 171 -1.87 -6.74 -7.06
N GLU A 172 -1.06 -5.73 -6.71
CA GLU A 172 -0.28 -5.75 -5.47
C GLU A 172 -1.18 -5.72 -4.23
N THR A 173 -2.23 -4.91 -4.28
CA THR A 173 -3.22 -4.82 -3.20
C THR A 173 -3.92 -6.17 -2.99
N VAL A 174 -4.32 -6.83 -4.07
CA VAL A 174 -4.96 -8.16 -4.03
C VAL A 174 -3.98 -9.21 -3.51
N LEU A 175 -2.74 -9.26 -4.00
CA LEU A 175 -1.73 -10.22 -3.54
C LEU A 175 -1.41 -10.07 -2.05
N ASN A 176 -1.24 -8.85 -1.57
CA ASN A 176 -1.00 -8.58 -0.14
C ASN A 176 -2.18 -9.05 0.71
N LYS A 177 -3.40 -8.73 0.30
CA LYS A 177 -4.60 -9.14 1.01
C LYS A 177 -4.80 -10.66 0.97
N ALA A 178 -4.45 -11.32 -0.12
CA ALA A 178 -4.52 -12.78 -0.25
C ALA A 178 -3.54 -13.46 0.72
N HIS A 179 -2.28 -13.01 0.82
CA HIS A 179 -1.33 -13.52 1.81
C HIS A 179 -1.83 -13.34 3.24
N GLU A 180 -2.39 -12.17 3.57
CA GLU A 180 -2.96 -11.92 4.89
C GLU A 180 -4.08 -12.91 5.22
N ASN A 181 -5.01 -13.11 4.28
CA ASN A 181 -6.14 -14.01 4.44
C ASN A 181 -5.67 -15.46 4.60
N GLU A 182 -4.74 -15.95 3.78
CA GLU A 182 -4.20 -17.30 3.90
C GLU A 182 -3.50 -17.52 5.24
N ALA A 183 -2.77 -16.53 5.73
CA ALA A 183 -2.11 -16.63 7.02
C ALA A 183 -3.14 -16.72 8.17
N ILE A 184 -4.26 -15.98 8.07
CA ILE A 184 -5.39 -16.11 9.01
C ILE A 184 -5.96 -17.53 8.92
N GLU A 185 -6.27 -18.01 7.72
CA GLU A 185 -6.83 -19.34 7.51
C GLU A 185 -5.89 -20.45 8.00
N ALA A 186 -4.58 -20.32 7.82
CA ALA A 186 -3.59 -21.26 8.31
C ALA A 186 -3.61 -21.34 9.84
N GLY A 187 -3.71 -20.21 10.53
CA GLY A 187 -3.86 -20.16 11.99
C GLY A 187 -5.16 -20.80 12.49
N ILE A 188 -6.25 -20.62 11.74
CA ILE A 188 -7.53 -21.27 12.00
C ILE A 188 -7.39 -22.79 11.82
N ARG A 189 -6.84 -23.24 10.69
CA ARG A 189 -6.63 -24.66 10.38
C ARG A 189 -5.73 -25.35 11.41
N ALA A 190 -4.67 -24.70 11.87
CA ALA A 190 -3.78 -25.23 12.91
C ALA A 190 -4.54 -25.49 14.23
N ARG A 191 -5.40 -24.55 14.64
CA ARG A 191 -6.23 -24.72 15.85
C ARG A 191 -7.29 -25.81 15.67
N MET A 192 -7.88 -25.91 14.48
CA MET A 192 -8.80 -27.01 14.16
C MET A 192 -8.11 -28.37 14.22
N ALA A 193 -6.88 -28.46 13.71
CA ALA A 193 -6.06 -29.68 13.81
C ALA A 193 -5.72 -30.04 15.27
N ALA A 194 -5.66 -29.04 16.16
CA ALA A 194 -5.50 -29.22 17.60
C ALA A 194 -6.82 -29.53 18.35
N GLY A 195 -7.95 -29.66 17.64
CA GLY A 195 -9.24 -30.09 18.20
C GLY A 195 -10.26 -28.98 18.47
N ALA A 196 -9.95 -27.71 18.15
CA ALA A 196 -10.91 -26.62 18.31
C ALA A 196 -12.01 -26.65 17.23
N GLY A 197 -13.23 -26.22 17.58
CA GLY A 197 -14.29 -25.99 16.58
C GLY A 197 -13.99 -24.78 15.69
N VAL A 198 -14.47 -24.77 14.44
CA VAL A 198 -14.14 -23.70 13.46
C VAL A 198 -14.43 -22.27 13.96
N ALA A 199 -15.56 -22.06 14.64
CA ALA A 199 -15.94 -20.75 15.17
C ALA A 199 -15.09 -20.31 16.38
N GLU A 200 -14.62 -21.27 17.16
CA GLU A 200 -13.69 -21.02 18.27
C GLU A 200 -12.30 -20.68 17.71
N ALA A 201 -11.80 -21.50 16.77
CA ALA A 201 -10.53 -21.30 16.09
C ALA A 201 -10.47 -19.94 15.38
N ALA A 202 -11.53 -19.55 14.67
CA ALA A 202 -11.64 -18.26 13.99
C ALA A 202 -11.60 -17.08 14.98
N ARG A 203 -12.41 -17.12 16.04
CA ARG A 203 -12.40 -16.05 17.06
C ARG A 203 -11.05 -15.94 17.75
N ALA A 204 -10.43 -17.07 18.09
CA ALA A 204 -9.13 -17.11 18.74
C ALA A 204 -8.02 -16.58 17.83
N GLU A 205 -8.02 -16.93 16.54
CA GLU A 205 -7.02 -16.42 15.58
C GLU A 205 -7.21 -14.93 15.32
N LEU A 206 -8.44 -14.46 15.12
CA LEU A 206 -8.72 -13.04 14.93
C LEU A 206 -8.39 -12.22 16.19
N ALA A 207 -8.68 -12.74 17.38
CA ALA A 207 -8.29 -12.08 18.63
C ALA A 207 -6.77 -12.08 18.83
N ALA A 208 -6.08 -13.19 18.54
CA ALA A 208 -4.63 -13.29 18.60
C ALA A 208 -3.96 -12.33 17.60
N ARG A 209 -4.51 -12.22 16.39
CA ARG A 209 -4.04 -11.26 15.39
C ARG A 209 -4.40 -9.83 15.70
N ALA A 210 -5.54 -9.54 16.32
CA ALA A 210 -5.84 -8.18 16.80
C ALA A 210 -4.90 -7.78 17.94
N ALA A 211 -4.57 -8.72 18.83
CA ALA A 211 -3.54 -8.53 19.85
C ALA A 211 -2.13 -8.36 19.24
N ALA A 212 -1.83 -9.09 18.15
CA ALA A 212 -0.58 -8.95 17.38
C ALA A 212 -0.59 -7.76 16.40
N GLN A 213 -1.73 -7.21 15.99
CA GLN A 213 -1.81 -5.98 15.21
C GLN A 213 -1.65 -4.75 16.12
N GLY A 214 -1.78 -4.94 17.43
CA GLY A 214 -1.18 -4.07 18.44
C GLY A 214 0.34 -4.28 18.62
N MET A 215 0.96 -5.25 17.94
CA MET A 215 2.40 -5.59 18.08
C MET A 215 2.93 -6.45 16.90
N ILE A 216 3.40 -5.78 15.84
CA ILE A 216 4.41 -6.23 14.85
C ILE A 216 3.89 -7.01 13.59
N CYS A 217 4.38 -6.58 12.41
CA CYS A 217 4.09 -7.04 11.05
C CYS A 217 5.18 -8.01 10.55
N ASN A 218 4.81 -9.00 9.72
CA ASN A 218 5.68 -10.08 9.21
C ASN A 218 6.66 -9.65 8.08
N VAL A 219 7.01 -8.36 8.04
CA VAL A 219 8.10 -7.79 7.24
C VAL A 219 9.47 -8.07 7.89
N ASP A 220 9.46 -8.54 9.14
CA ASP A 220 10.62 -8.69 10.02
C ASP A 220 11.75 -9.59 9.51
N LEU A 221 11.52 -10.73 8.83
CA LEU A 221 12.63 -11.63 8.48
C LEU A 221 13.45 -11.13 7.28
N LEU A 222 12.78 -10.76 6.19
CA LEU A 222 13.44 -10.18 5.01
C LEU A 222 13.98 -8.78 5.28
N GLN A 223 13.35 -8.01 6.18
CA GLN A 223 13.94 -6.77 6.64
C GLN A 223 15.09 -6.98 7.61
N ARG A 224 15.05 -7.92 8.56
CA ARG A 224 16.20 -8.21 9.44
C ARG A 224 17.44 -8.57 8.64
N GLU A 225 17.34 -9.44 7.63
CA GLU A 225 18.51 -9.77 6.77
C GLU A 225 19.02 -8.55 5.99
N ARG A 226 18.13 -7.71 5.45
CA ARG A 226 18.50 -6.43 4.82
C ARG A 226 19.09 -5.42 5.80
N MET A 227 18.61 -5.39 7.03
CA MET A 227 19.02 -4.46 8.10
C MET A 227 20.34 -4.88 8.73
N GLU A 228 20.60 -6.18 8.86
CA GLU A 228 21.91 -6.74 9.22
C GLU A 228 22.94 -6.39 8.14
N ALA A 229 22.61 -6.58 6.86
CA ALA A 229 23.48 -6.17 5.75
C ALA A 229 23.69 -4.63 5.68
N MET A 230 22.67 -3.84 6.04
CA MET A 230 22.80 -2.39 6.12
C MET A 230 23.70 -1.97 7.30
N ASN A 231 23.57 -2.61 8.46
CA ASN A 231 24.43 -2.35 9.62
C ASN A 231 25.90 -2.67 9.34
N GLU A 232 26.18 -3.71 8.56
CA GLU A 232 27.55 -4.04 8.13
C GLU A 232 28.15 -3.00 7.17
N THR A 233 27.32 -2.24 6.44
CA THR A 233 27.76 -1.26 5.43
C THR A 233 27.71 0.20 5.92
N MET A 234 27.07 0.48 7.06
CA MET A 234 27.00 1.81 7.69
C MET A 234 28.19 2.10 8.61
N SER A 235 29.41 1.92 8.14
CA SER A 235 30.63 2.23 8.93
C SER A 235 30.77 3.71 9.30
N TRP A 236 29.92 4.56 8.73
CA TRP A 236 29.85 6.02 8.93
C TRP A 236 28.75 6.45 9.91
N ALA A 237 27.92 5.52 10.42
CA ALA A 237 26.89 5.83 11.42
C ALA A 237 27.52 6.17 12.78
N VAL A 238 26.85 7.05 13.54
CA VAL A 238 27.33 7.45 14.87
C VAL A 238 26.89 6.43 15.93
N VAL A 239 27.75 6.20 16.93
CA VAL A 239 27.45 5.31 18.05
C VAL A 239 26.42 5.97 18.96
N ARG A 240 25.37 5.21 19.33
CA ARG A 240 24.42 5.65 20.34
C ARG A 240 25.09 5.68 21.72
N PRO A 241 25.14 6.84 22.40
CA PRO A 241 25.51 6.93 23.80
C PRO A 241 24.48 6.21 24.67
N GLU A 242 24.94 5.52 25.71
CA GLU A 242 24.06 5.03 26.77
C GLU A 242 23.38 6.19 27.49
N GLY A 243 22.07 6.05 27.78
CA GLY A 243 21.34 7.07 28.51
C GLY A 243 19.88 7.23 28.09
N PRO A 244 19.20 8.28 28.58
CA PRO A 244 17.80 8.52 28.28
C PRO A 244 17.60 8.97 26.83
N THR A 245 16.42 8.69 26.29
CA THR A 245 15.98 9.09 24.93
C THR A 245 16.03 10.61 24.71
N VAL A 246 15.92 11.40 25.78
CA VAL A 246 16.04 12.86 25.75
C VAL A 246 17.00 13.30 26.85
N ARG A 247 18.01 14.10 26.52
CA ARG A 247 18.91 14.72 27.50
C ARG A 247 19.30 16.14 27.11
N LYS A 248 19.52 16.97 28.11
CA LYS A 248 20.01 18.35 27.92
C LYS A 248 21.48 18.31 27.52
N VAL A 249 21.87 19.18 26.58
CA VAL A 249 23.27 19.36 26.16
C VAL A 249 23.69 20.83 26.31
N GLU A 250 24.99 21.10 26.21
CA GLU A 250 25.53 22.45 26.47
C GLU A 250 25.25 23.42 25.32
N SER A 251 25.38 22.97 24.08
CA SER A 251 25.27 23.83 22.89
C SER A 251 24.73 23.06 21.68
N LEU A 252 24.23 23.81 20.70
CA LEU A 252 23.94 23.29 19.36
C LEU A 252 25.26 23.08 18.60
N PRO A 253 25.42 21.98 17.86
CA PRO A 253 26.53 21.83 16.93
C PRO A 253 26.42 22.86 15.80
N PRO A 254 27.55 23.28 15.20
CA PRO A 254 27.54 24.15 14.03
C PRO A 254 26.85 23.46 12.85
N VAL A 255 26.17 24.24 12.02
CA VAL A 255 25.60 23.75 10.75
C VAL A 255 26.60 23.95 9.62
N GLU A 256 26.71 22.96 8.74
CA GLU A 256 27.67 22.98 7.63
C GLU A 256 27.01 23.39 6.31
N GLY A 257 25.76 22.97 6.08
CA GLY A 257 25.06 23.19 4.81
C GLY A 257 23.93 24.22 4.84
N LEU A 258 23.54 24.72 6.02
CA LEU A 258 22.50 25.75 6.13
C LEU A 258 23.15 27.14 6.09
N ASN A 259 22.56 28.05 5.31
CA ASN A 259 23.00 29.43 5.26
C ASN A 259 22.79 30.12 6.61
N GLU A 260 23.66 31.07 6.97
CA GLU A 260 23.44 31.92 8.12
C GLU A 260 22.08 32.62 8.01
N LEU A 261 21.28 32.51 9.07
CA LEU A 261 19.99 33.19 9.14
C LEU A 261 20.24 34.68 9.32
N ALA A 262 19.71 35.50 8.41
CA ALA A 262 19.74 36.94 8.58
C ALA A 262 19.10 37.32 9.92
N HIS A 263 19.75 38.19 10.70
CA HIS A 263 19.16 38.73 11.92
C HIS A 263 17.89 39.52 11.59
N VAL A 264 16.74 38.90 11.78
CA VAL A 264 15.45 39.57 11.62
C VAL A 264 15.19 40.40 12.88
N LYS A 265 15.43 41.71 12.83
CA LYS A 265 14.96 42.64 13.87
C LYS A 265 13.44 42.51 13.97
N SER A 266 12.90 42.20 15.16
CA SER A 266 11.46 42.19 15.37
C SER A 266 10.92 43.60 15.13
N SER A 267 10.23 43.81 14.01
CA SER A 267 9.82 45.14 13.56
C SER A 267 8.52 45.64 14.22
N SER A 268 8.05 44.99 15.29
CA SER A 268 6.94 45.48 16.11
C SER A 268 6.99 44.86 17.50
N ALA A 269 6.48 45.58 18.51
CA ALA A 269 6.49 45.16 19.91
C ALA A 269 5.71 43.86 20.21
N ASN A 270 4.99 43.30 19.23
CA ASN A 270 4.01 42.23 19.43
C ASN A 270 4.26 40.95 18.60
N ALA A 271 5.33 40.86 17.81
CA ALA A 271 5.61 39.67 17.00
C ALA A 271 6.99 39.09 17.33
N VAL A 272 7.00 37.92 18.00
CA VAL A 272 8.23 37.17 18.29
C VAL A 272 8.59 36.34 17.06
N ARG A 273 9.80 36.52 16.54
CA ARG A 273 10.37 35.70 15.47
C ARG A 273 11.53 34.92 16.05
N PHE A 274 11.48 33.60 15.92
CA PHE A 274 12.52 32.69 16.34
C PHE A 274 12.64 31.56 15.33
N HIS A 275 13.75 30.82 15.39
CA HIS A 275 13.98 29.64 14.57
C HIS A 275 14.30 28.46 15.48
N MET A 276 13.88 27.27 15.04
CA MET A 276 14.29 26.00 15.61
C MET A 276 15.30 25.37 14.66
N GLN A 277 16.36 24.81 15.21
CA GLN A 277 17.41 24.14 14.47
C GLN A 277 17.60 22.74 15.02
N ALA A 278 17.79 21.78 14.13
CA ALA A 278 18.16 20.42 14.47
C ALA A 278 19.32 19.98 13.58
N VAL A 279 20.29 19.29 14.18
CA VAL A 279 21.32 18.54 13.45
C VAL A 279 21.10 17.08 13.80
N ALA A 280 20.81 16.27 12.78
CA ALA A 280 20.45 14.87 12.94
C ALA A 280 21.43 13.97 12.19
N GLU A 281 21.77 12.84 12.80
CA GLU A 281 22.71 11.86 12.27
C GLU A 281 22.13 10.45 12.46
N PRO A 282 22.33 9.55 11.49
CA PRO A 282 21.88 8.18 11.64
C PRO A 282 22.79 7.42 12.60
N VAL A 283 22.13 6.58 13.39
CA VAL A 283 22.72 5.54 14.23
C VAL A 283 22.63 4.21 13.46
N SER A 284 23.08 3.10 14.04
CA SER A 284 22.81 1.77 13.50
C SER A 284 21.31 1.52 13.30
N GLY A 285 20.99 0.79 12.23
CA GLY A 285 19.65 0.31 11.91
C GLY A 285 18.70 1.46 11.58
N GLN A 286 17.56 1.48 12.26
CA GLN A 286 16.58 2.57 12.16
C GLN A 286 16.75 3.66 13.23
N GLY A 287 17.81 3.61 14.04
CA GLY A 287 18.09 4.65 15.02
C GLY A 287 18.56 5.95 14.37
N LYS A 288 18.13 7.09 14.92
CA LYS A 288 18.71 8.40 14.61
C LYS A 288 18.89 9.18 15.91
N ARG A 289 19.93 10.01 15.97
CA ARG A 289 20.11 11.01 17.01
C ARG A 289 19.92 12.39 16.42
N ALA A 290 19.41 13.34 17.19
CA ALA A 290 19.37 14.73 16.80
C ALA A 290 19.64 15.65 18.00
N ILE A 291 20.43 16.70 17.80
CA ILE A 291 20.49 17.82 18.75
C ILE A 291 19.57 18.92 18.23
N VAL A 292 18.50 19.19 18.97
CA VAL A 292 17.48 20.19 18.64
C VAL A 292 17.51 21.34 19.63
N GLY A 293 17.33 22.55 19.14
CA GLY A 293 17.30 23.74 19.99
C GLY A 293 17.04 25.01 19.21
N THR A 294 17.02 26.12 19.94
CA THR A 294 16.96 27.46 19.40
C THR A 294 18.09 28.27 20.05
N PRO A 295 18.84 29.11 19.32
CA PRO A 295 19.90 29.94 19.91
C PRO A 295 19.31 31.14 20.67
N MET A 296 18.15 31.00 21.29
CA MET A 296 17.58 32.02 22.16
C MET A 296 18.24 31.96 23.56
N PRO A 297 18.59 33.12 24.15
CA PRO A 297 19.09 33.17 25.52
C PRO A 297 18.14 32.48 26.51
N GLY A 298 18.69 31.62 27.38
CA GLY A 298 17.93 30.91 28.42
C GLY A 298 17.27 29.60 27.96
N TRP A 299 17.26 29.30 26.66
CA TRP A 299 16.77 28.04 26.13
C TRP A 299 17.91 27.05 26.00
N SER A 300 17.72 25.84 26.50
CA SER A 300 18.74 24.79 26.41
C SER A 300 18.51 23.91 25.19
N PRO A 301 19.56 23.51 24.48
CA PRO A 301 19.45 22.46 23.47
C PRO A 301 19.29 21.09 24.14
N PHE A 302 18.64 20.19 23.42
CA PHE A 302 18.42 18.81 23.84
C PHE A 302 18.88 17.86 22.74
N GLU A 303 19.57 16.81 23.14
CA GLU A 303 19.76 15.64 22.32
C GLU A 303 18.53 14.73 22.48
N ILE A 304 17.98 14.29 21.36
CA ILE A 304 16.86 13.37 21.25
C ILE A 304 17.26 12.16 20.41
N TYR A 305 16.72 11.01 20.78
CA TYR A 305 16.82 9.77 20.01
C TYR A 305 15.45 9.44 19.44
N CYS A 306 15.42 9.00 18.19
CA CYS A 306 14.25 8.38 17.60
C CYS A 306 14.64 7.04 17.00
N ASN A 307 13.69 6.11 17.03
CA ASN A 307 13.82 4.79 16.44
C ASN A 307 12.47 4.42 15.81
N GLU A 308 12.52 3.59 14.80
CA GLU A 308 11.30 3.07 14.22
C GLU A 308 10.83 1.80 14.94
N GLY A 309 9.59 1.39 14.69
CA GLY A 309 9.07 0.13 15.22
C GLY A 309 9.68 -1.10 14.54
N GLY A 310 9.59 -2.24 15.23
CA GLY A 310 10.02 -3.56 14.73
C GLY A 310 9.70 -3.85 13.24
N PRO A 311 8.47 -3.61 12.76
CA PRO A 311 8.05 -3.86 11.37
C PRO A 311 8.91 -3.23 10.26
N ILE A 312 9.63 -2.15 10.56
CA ILE A 312 10.51 -1.48 9.61
C ILE A 312 11.99 -1.53 10.03
N GLY A 313 12.32 -2.42 10.97
CA GLY A 313 13.68 -2.74 11.37
C GLY A 313 14.26 -1.91 12.52
N GLY A 314 13.42 -1.26 13.34
CA GLY A 314 13.87 -0.57 14.55
C GLY A 314 13.54 -1.32 15.84
N ASP A 315 14.12 -0.87 16.95
CA ASP A 315 14.03 -1.56 18.25
C ASP A 315 12.86 -1.06 19.11
N ASP A 316 12.06 -0.13 18.60
CA ASP A 316 10.88 0.46 19.27
C ASP A 316 11.16 1.01 20.68
N ASP A 317 12.39 1.50 20.90
CA ASP A 317 12.88 1.94 22.21
C ASP A 317 12.95 3.48 22.35
N ALA A 318 12.47 4.17 21.31
CA ALA A 318 12.29 5.61 21.25
C ALA A 318 11.12 5.93 20.32
N PRO A 319 10.41 7.06 20.48
CA PRO A 319 9.37 7.45 19.54
C PRO A 319 9.89 7.59 18.12
N SER A 320 9.06 7.25 17.13
CA SER A 320 9.39 7.46 15.71
C SER A 320 9.50 8.95 15.35
N PRO A 321 10.18 9.32 14.26
CA PRO A 321 10.23 10.70 13.77
C PRO A 321 8.84 11.33 13.61
N LEU A 322 7.88 10.59 13.04
CA LEU A 322 6.51 11.06 12.87
C LEU A 322 5.74 11.12 14.20
N GLY A 323 6.10 10.26 15.16
CA GLY A 323 5.64 10.34 16.54
C GLY A 323 6.06 11.65 17.21
N TYR A 324 7.31 12.07 17.04
CA TYR A 324 7.80 13.37 17.52
C TYR A 324 7.09 14.54 16.83
N LEU A 325 6.92 14.50 15.51
CA LEU A 325 6.20 15.55 14.77
C LEU A 325 4.76 15.71 15.27
N THR A 326 4.03 14.59 15.40
CA THR A 326 2.63 14.57 15.85
C THR A 326 2.51 15.05 17.30
N SER A 327 3.41 14.59 18.17
CA SER A 327 3.49 15.04 19.57
C SER A 327 3.83 16.53 19.67
N GLY A 328 4.72 17.03 18.81
CA GLY A 328 5.10 18.44 18.74
C GLY A 328 3.92 19.35 18.41
N ILE A 329 3.02 18.92 17.51
CA ILE A 329 1.78 19.65 17.22
C ILE A 329 0.88 19.71 18.46
N ALA A 330 0.70 18.58 19.15
CA ALA A 330 -0.12 18.51 20.37
C ALA A 330 0.46 19.36 21.50
N PHE A 331 1.78 19.28 21.73
CA PHE A 331 2.47 20.07 22.75
C PHE A 331 2.44 21.56 22.44
N CYS A 332 2.64 21.96 21.17
CA CYS A 332 2.54 23.36 20.77
C CYS A 332 1.13 23.91 21.04
N LEU A 333 0.09 23.13 20.72
CA LEU A 333 -1.29 23.52 21.00
C LEU A 333 -1.55 23.64 22.50
N LEU A 334 -1.08 22.68 23.30
CA LEU A 334 -1.19 22.73 24.77
C LEU A 334 -0.46 23.95 25.36
N THR A 335 0.72 24.32 24.85
CA THR A 335 1.42 25.55 25.25
C THR A 335 0.53 26.78 25.02
N HIS A 336 -0.10 26.91 23.86
CA HIS A 336 -0.97 28.05 23.59
C HIS A 336 -2.27 28.01 24.41
N ILE A 337 -2.85 26.83 24.65
CA ILE A 337 -4.03 26.69 25.53
C ILE A 337 -3.67 27.14 26.95
N THR A 338 -2.59 26.60 27.51
CA THR A 338 -2.19 26.88 28.91
C THR A 338 -1.79 28.35 29.10
N MET A 339 -1.06 28.94 28.16
CA MET A 339 -0.74 30.37 28.17
C MET A 339 -2.00 31.25 28.03
N ALA A 340 -2.91 30.91 27.13
CA ALA A 340 -4.14 31.67 26.98
C ALA A 340 -5.03 31.53 28.23
N LEU A 341 -5.10 30.34 28.84
CA LEU A 341 -5.83 30.12 30.09
C LEU A 341 -5.26 30.94 31.25
N SER A 342 -3.92 31.05 31.37
CA SER A 342 -3.29 31.84 32.45
C SER A 342 -3.58 33.34 32.39
N HIS A 343 -4.03 33.83 31.23
CA HIS A 343 -4.47 35.21 31.03
C HIS A 343 -6.00 35.34 30.91
N SER A 344 -6.73 34.23 30.94
CA SER A 344 -8.19 34.20 30.86
C SER A 344 -8.84 34.25 32.25
N LYS A 345 -10.15 34.52 32.26
CA LYS A 345 -11.02 34.34 33.45
C LYS A 345 -11.93 33.13 33.31
N LEU A 346 -11.52 32.11 32.55
CA LEU A 346 -12.32 30.89 32.35
C LEU A 346 -12.02 29.89 33.45
N ALA A 347 -13.07 29.32 34.04
CA ALA A 347 -12.93 28.14 34.88
C ALA A 347 -12.80 26.89 33.99
N VAL A 348 -11.68 26.17 34.07
CA VAL A 348 -11.45 24.92 33.34
C VAL A 348 -10.94 23.86 34.32
N GLU A 349 -11.58 22.69 34.30
CA GLU A 349 -11.27 21.57 35.17
C GLU A 349 -10.26 20.62 34.53
N ARG A 350 -10.36 20.43 33.20
CA ARG A 350 -9.46 19.56 32.43
C ARG A 350 -9.27 20.07 31.02
N VAL A 351 -8.05 19.93 30.52
CA VAL A 351 -7.73 20.05 29.09
C VAL A 351 -7.02 18.78 28.65
N LYS A 352 -7.44 18.22 27.51
CA LYS A 352 -6.72 17.17 26.80
C LYS A 352 -6.71 17.51 25.31
N VAL A 353 -5.56 17.28 24.67
CA VAL A 353 -5.42 17.41 23.22
C VAL A 353 -5.13 16.03 22.65
N GLU A 354 -5.87 15.66 21.62
CA GLU A 354 -5.63 14.48 20.81
C GLU A 354 -5.28 14.92 19.40
N VAL A 355 -4.19 14.38 18.86
CA VAL A 355 -3.76 14.66 17.48
C VAL A 355 -3.52 13.33 16.78
N ARG A 356 -4.04 13.19 15.58
CA ARG A 356 -3.77 12.08 14.67
C ARG A 356 -3.19 12.62 13.39
N GLY A 357 -1.95 12.22 13.07
CA GLY A 357 -1.39 12.40 11.73
C GLY A 357 -1.68 11.16 10.88
N ARG A 358 -2.09 11.37 9.62
CA ARG A 358 -2.18 10.32 8.60
C ARG A 358 -1.09 10.58 7.56
N PHE A 359 -0.24 9.59 7.34
CA PHE A 359 0.94 9.70 6.49
C PHE A 359 0.96 8.54 5.51
N PHE A 360 1.56 8.78 4.34
CA PHE A 360 1.85 7.73 3.37
C PHE A 360 3.32 7.79 2.97
N GLY A 361 3.86 6.63 2.63
CA GLY A 361 5.21 6.47 2.11
C GLY A 361 5.21 5.33 1.10
N GLN A 362 5.93 5.52 0.00
CA GLN A 362 6.10 4.57 -1.08
C GLN A 362 7.59 4.51 -1.40
N ILE A 363 8.13 3.30 -1.51
CA ILE A 363 9.56 3.07 -1.79
C ILE A 363 9.82 3.21 -3.29
N GLU A 364 8.87 2.77 -4.13
CA GLU A 364 9.07 2.73 -5.58
C GLU A 364 7.77 3.05 -6.37
N PRO A 365 7.74 4.15 -7.14
CA PRO A 365 8.67 5.28 -7.06
C PRO A 365 8.68 5.91 -5.66
N PRO A 366 9.82 6.49 -5.21
CA PRO A 366 9.89 7.18 -3.93
C PRO A 366 8.86 8.31 -3.85
N ALA A 367 7.91 8.18 -2.95
CA ALA A 367 6.93 9.20 -2.65
C ALA A 367 6.58 9.17 -1.16
N GLY A 368 6.22 10.32 -0.61
CA GLY A 368 5.78 10.40 0.77
C GLY A 368 5.05 11.70 1.03
N GLY A 369 4.21 11.70 2.04
CA GLY A 369 3.44 12.87 2.42
C GLY A 369 2.55 12.66 3.62
N ALA A 370 1.81 13.70 3.97
CA ALA A 370 0.76 13.67 4.96
C ALA A 370 -0.60 13.80 4.27
N GLU A 371 -1.51 12.88 4.53
CA GLU A 371 -2.89 12.93 4.04
C GLU A 371 -3.75 13.89 4.88
N GLY A 372 -3.33 14.16 6.13
CA GLY A 372 -3.92 15.19 6.97
C GLY A 372 -3.67 14.98 8.45
N PHE A 373 -4.05 16.00 9.23
CA PHE A 373 -3.99 15.97 10.69
C PHE A 373 -5.37 16.24 11.27
N ASP A 374 -5.84 15.33 12.13
CA ASP A 374 -7.06 15.52 12.90
C ASP A 374 -6.68 15.97 14.31
N THR A 375 -7.29 17.05 14.81
CA THR A 375 -7.06 17.57 16.16
C THR A 375 -8.37 17.62 16.94
N CYS A 376 -8.40 17.02 18.13
CA CYS A 376 -9.51 17.15 19.08
C CYS A 376 -9.01 17.83 20.36
N ILE A 377 -9.66 18.92 20.74
CA ILE A 377 -9.41 19.61 22.01
C ILE A 377 -10.60 19.30 22.92
N ILE A 378 -10.33 18.60 24.01
CA ILE A 378 -11.31 18.19 25.01
C ILE A 378 -11.13 19.12 26.21
N ILE A 379 -12.19 19.86 26.55
CA ILE A 379 -12.22 20.79 27.68
C ILE A 379 -13.40 20.45 28.57
N ASP A 380 -13.11 20.07 29.81
CA ASP A 380 -14.11 19.93 30.86
C ASP A 380 -14.16 21.26 31.63
N SER A 381 -15.33 21.90 31.66
CA SER A 381 -15.49 23.25 32.18
C SER A 381 -16.97 23.55 32.51
N PRO A 382 -17.25 24.26 33.62
CA PRO A 382 -18.59 24.75 33.95
C PRO A 382 -19.00 25.99 33.12
N GLU A 383 -18.08 26.61 32.39
CA GLU A 383 -18.35 27.78 31.55
C GLU A 383 -19.32 27.47 30.38
N PRO A 384 -20.12 28.45 29.95
CA PRO A 384 -20.98 28.30 28.77
C PRO A 384 -20.20 27.90 27.51
N ALA A 385 -20.78 27.00 26.72
CA ALA A 385 -20.14 26.43 25.52
C ALA A 385 -19.63 27.49 24.52
N ASP A 386 -20.35 28.60 24.35
CA ASP A 386 -19.92 29.67 23.43
C ASP A 386 -18.65 30.39 23.91
N ARG A 387 -18.45 30.55 25.22
CA ARG A 387 -17.21 31.11 25.77
C ARG A 387 -16.02 30.19 25.49
N ILE A 388 -16.22 28.89 25.68
CA ILE A 388 -15.19 27.88 25.40
C ILE A 388 -14.89 27.82 23.90
N ARG A 389 -15.92 27.90 23.04
CA ARG A 389 -15.73 27.93 21.59
C ARG A 389 -14.87 29.12 21.14
N VAL A 390 -15.21 30.34 21.59
CA VAL A 390 -14.43 31.54 21.25
C VAL A 390 -12.99 31.42 21.72
N PHE A 391 -12.78 30.90 22.93
CA PHE A 391 -11.45 30.65 23.47
C PHE A 391 -10.65 29.65 22.61
N VAL A 392 -11.24 28.49 22.31
CA VAL A 392 -10.59 27.44 21.53
C VAL A 392 -10.22 27.92 20.12
N THR A 393 -11.13 28.63 19.44
CA THR A 393 -10.86 29.20 18.11
C THR A 393 -9.65 30.12 18.15
N GLY A 394 -9.61 31.06 19.11
CA GLY A 394 -8.48 31.99 19.24
C GLY A 394 -7.14 31.28 19.50
N VAL A 395 -7.15 30.22 20.29
CA VAL A 395 -5.95 29.41 20.56
C VAL A 395 -5.48 28.64 19.33
N GLN A 396 -6.40 28.07 18.55
CA GLN A 396 -6.05 27.37 17.31
C GLN A 396 -5.44 28.33 16.28
N ASP A 397 -5.90 29.57 16.22
CA ASP A 397 -5.37 30.60 15.33
C ASP A 397 -3.99 31.09 15.78
N ALA A 398 -3.71 31.08 17.08
CA ALA A 398 -2.40 31.43 17.63
C ALA A 398 -1.37 30.29 17.53
N CYS A 399 -1.80 29.03 17.48
CA CYS A 399 -0.91 27.87 17.52
C CYS A 399 -0.05 27.77 16.26
N ILE A 400 1.24 28.12 16.40
CA ILE A 400 2.21 28.17 15.29
C ILE A 400 2.29 26.82 14.56
N ALA A 401 2.38 25.69 15.29
CA ALA A 401 2.48 24.37 14.68
C ALA A 401 1.22 24.01 13.85
N LEU A 402 0.02 24.36 14.34
CA LEU A 402 -1.20 24.14 13.57
C LEU A 402 -1.26 25.02 12.33
N GLN A 403 -0.81 26.27 12.42
CA GLN A 403 -0.79 27.16 11.25
C GLN A 403 0.21 26.69 10.19
N SER A 404 1.37 26.16 10.59
CA SER A 404 2.38 25.60 9.67
C SER A 404 1.87 24.41 8.85
N ILE A 405 0.93 23.62 9.37
CA ILE A 405 0.34 22.48 8.65
C ILE A 405 -0.98 22.83 7.93
N ARG A 406 -1.61 23.96 8.27
CA ARG A 406 -2.84 24.45 7.62
C ARG A 406 -2.57 25.21 6.32
N GLN A 407 -1.40 25.84 6.22
CA GLN A 407 -1.04 26.68 5.09
C GLN A 407 0.11 26.07 4.29
N PRO A 408 0.13 26.25 2.95
CA PRO A 408 1.30 25.92 2.15
C PRO A 408 2.53 26.66 2.67
N THR A 409 3.41 25.94 3.36
CA THR A 409 4.68 26.48 3.86
C THR A 409 5.77 26.18 2.83
N GLN A 410 6.57 27.18 2.47
CA GLN A 410 7.65 27.00 1.51
C GLN A 410 8.72 26.06 2.09
N VAL A 411 9.15 25.11 1.27
CA VAL A 411 10.23 24.17 1.59
C VAL A 411 11.37 24.41 0.61
N HIS A 412 12.57 24.62 1.14
CA HIS A 412 13.79 24.72 0.36
C HIS A 412 14.69 23.54 0.71
N SER A 413 15.27 22.91 -0.30
CA SER A 413 16.19 21.79 -0.14
C SER A 413 17.46 22.06 -0.92
N ARG A 414 18.60 21.71 -0.32
CA ARG A 414 19.93 21.81 -0.92
C ARG A 414 20.68 20.51 -0.64
N ILE A 415 21.46 20.05 -1.60
CA ILE A 415 22.28 18.84 -1.47
C ILE A 415 23.74 19.27 -1.60
N LEU A 416 24.55 18.92 -0.60
CA LEU A 416 25.99 19.03 -0.68
C LEU A 416 26.60 17.67 -1.00
N HIS A 417 27.36 17.57 -2.08
CA HIS A 417 28.15 16.39 -2.43
C HIS A 417 29.64 16.74 -2.37
N ASN A 418 30.37 16.12 -1.44
CA ASN A 418 31.78 16.42 -1.16
C ASN A 418 32.05 17.90 -0.81
N GLY A 419 31.11 18.56 -0.15
CA GLY A 419 31.21 19.97 0.26
C GLY A 419 30.81 20.98 -0.82
N GLU A 420 30.47 20.52 -2.03
CA GLU A 420 30.01 21.36 -3.13
C GLU A 420 28.50 21.22 -3.35
N ASP A 421 27.85 22.30 -3.79
CA ASP A 421 26.42 22.29 -4.15
C ASP A 421 26.20 21.42 -5.39
N LEU A 422 25.24 20.50 -5.29
CA LEU A 422 24.83 19.58 -6.36
C LEU A 422 23.68 20.12 -7.22
#